data_AF-A0A2T0LIM5-F1
#
_entry.id   AF-A0A2T0LIM5-F1
#
_cell.length_a   1.000
_cell.length_b   1.000
_cell.length_c   1.000
_cell.angle_alpha   90.00
_cell.angle_beta   90.00
_cell.angle_gamma   90.00
#
_symmetry.space_group_name_H-M   'P 1'
#
loop_
_entity.id
_entity.type
_entity.pdbx_description
1 polymer ?
#
loop_
_entity_poly.entity_id
_entity_poly.type
_entity_poly.pdbx_seq_one_letter_code
_entity_poly.pdbx_strand_id
1 'polypeptide(L)'
;MKRIFFLLHADLKNILRDPLLFLAAAGPLLLAVLFRLGTPVAAGWLERMFAFDLTPYYGLIQAVVLQLVPFVTGMVAGFLMLEERDEGLIPLFAVTPLMKSGYLLTRMFTPVLLSFIYSICIVHFASPSPVDEAKGLAASLLWTMEAAMLALLLAAFAANKVEGLALTKGAGILVFTPLAVQFLPRPWDVLILVFPTFWPSKVLFAKETPTWFALGLMIHLGIVWRLYRSFQKRVE
;
A
#
# COMPACT_ATOMS: atom_id res chain seq x y z
N MET A 1 -24.75 12.14 18.23
CA MET A 1 -23.41 12.06 18.84
C MET A 1 -23.15 10.75 19.61
N LYS A 2 -23.99 10.34 20.57
CA LYS A 2 -23.78 9.08 21.36
C LYS A 2 -23.69 7.79 20.51
N ARG A 3 -24.45 7.68 19.42
CA ARG A 3 -24.42 6.52 18.51
C ARG A 3 -23.11 6.41 17.71
N ILE A 4 -22.53 7.55 17.30
CA ILE A 4 -21.25 7.59 16.58
C ILE A 4 -20.10 7.20 17.52
N PHE A 5 -20.12 7.70 18.77
CA PHE A 5 -19.12 7.33 19.77
C PHE A 5 -19.16 5.84 20.13
N PHE A 6 -20.36 5.25 20.21
CA PHE A 6 -20.52 3.82 20.46
C PHE A 6 -19.97 2.96 19.29
N LEU A 7 -20.23 3.35 18.04
CA LEU A 7 -19.70 2.68 16.86
C LEU A 7 -18.17 2.80 16.78
N LEU A 8 -17.61 3.99 16.98
CA LEU A 8 -16.16 4.20 17.02
C LEU A 8 -15.48 3.40 18.15
N HIS A 9 -16.13 3.28 19.31
CA HIS A 9 -15.61 2.46 20.41
C HIS A 9 -15.68 0.97 20.10
N ALA A 10 -16.73 0.50 19.44
CA ALA A 10 -16.87 -0.88 19.00
C ALA A 10 -15.81 -1.24 17.93
N ASP A 11 -15.60 -0.35 16.96
CA ASP A 11 -14.60 -0.52 15.90
C ASP A 11 -13.17 -0.51 16.47
N LEU A 12 -12.86 0.41 17.40
CA LEU A 12 -11.57 0.44 18.07
C LEU A 12 -11.32 -0.86 18.87
N LYS A 13 -12.35 -1.38 19.54
CA LYS A 13 -12.27 -2.63 20.28
C LYS A 13 -12.08 -3.83 19.35
N ASN A 14 -12.66 -3.80 18.16
CA ASN A 14 -12.46 -4.82 17.12
C ASN A 14 -11.03 -4.77 16.56
N ILE A 15 -10.51 -3.58 16.25
CA ILE A 15 -9.13 -3.39 15.78
C ILE A 15 -8.11 -3.88 16.81
N LEU A 16 -8.32 -3.60 18.10
CA LEU A 16 -7.39 -4.01 19.16
C LEU A 16 -7.44 -5.51 19.48
N ARG A 17 -8.55 -6.19 19.15
CA ARG A 17 -8.74 -7.62 19.41
C ARG A 17 -8.28 -8.50 18.26
N ASP A 18 -8.34 -7.98 17.04
CA ASP A 18 -7.89 -8.66 15.83
C ASP A 18 -6.44 -8.26 15.53
N PRO A 19 -5.45 -9.16 15.69
CA PRO A 19 -4.04 -8.87 15.44
C PRO A 19 -3.77 -8.37 14.02
N LEU A 20 -4.56 -8.80 13.03
CA LEU A 20 -4.39 -8.44 11.63
C LEU A 20 -4.86 -7.01 11.39
N LEU A 21 -6.01 -6.62 11.94
CA LEU A 21 -6.50 -5.24 11.89
C LEU A 21 -5.62 -4.29 12.70
N PHE A 22 -5.12 -4.74 13.86
CA PHE A 22 -4.14 -3.98 14.63
C PHE A 22 -2.88 -3.71 13.80
N LEU A 23 -2.36 -4.71 13.09
CA LEU A 23 -1.20 -4.54 12.21
C LEU A 23 -1.46 -3.53 11.08
N ALA A 24 -2.62 -3.56 10.44
CA ALA A 24 -2.98 -2.59 9.41
C ALA A 24 -3.07 -1.15 9.94
N ALA A 25 -3.49 -0.96 11.18
CA ALA A 25 -3.62 0.35 11.80
C ALA A 25 -2.31 0.86 12.42
N ALA A 26 -1.62 0.01 13.18
CA ALA A 26 -0.42 0.37 13.93
C ALA A 26 0.85 0.30 13.06
N GLY A 27 0.92 -0.60 12.08
CA GLY A 27 2.09 -0.83 11.24
C GLY A 27 2.54 0.43 10.49
N PRO A 28 1.69 1.06 9.66
CA PRO A 28 2.01 2.29 8.96
C PRO A 28 2.34 3.47 9.90
N LEU A 29 1.69 3.56 11.07
CA LEU A 29 2.01 4.58 12.08
C LEU A 29 3.40 4.39 12.65
N LEU A 30 3.75 3.14 13.00
CA LEU A 30 5.08 2.80 13.47
C LEU A 30 6.13 3.10 12.39
N LEU A 31 5.85 2.76 11.13
CA LEU A 31 6.72 3.10 10.01
C LEU A 31 6.93 4.61 9.87
N ALA A 32 5.88 5.42 10.02
CA ALA A 32 5.98 6.88 9.96
C ALA A 32 6.87 7.45 11.09
N VAL A 33 6.72 6.93 12.32
CA VAL A 33 7.54 7.33 13.47
C VAL A 33 9.00 6.91 13.29
N LEU A 34 9.23 5.64 12.89
CA LEU A 34 10.56 5.11 12.63
C LEU A 34 11.24 5.86 11.48
N PHE A 35 10.50 6.24 10.44
CA PHE A 35 11.03 7.05 9.36
C PHE A 35 11.44 8.44 9.85
N ARG A 36 10.55 9.16 10.55
CA ARG A 36 10.80 10.53 11.02
C ARG A 36 11.96 10.63 12.00
N LEU A 37 12.05 9.69 12.95
CA LEU A 37 13.06 9.70 14.01
C LEU A 37 14.31 8.92 13.62
N GLY A 38 14.14 7.82 12.89
CA GLY A 38 15.23 6.92 12.52
C GLY A 38 16.09 7.48 11.41
N THR A 39 15.54 8.20 10.42
CA THR A 39 16.36 8.71 9.31
C THR A 39 17.38 9.76 9.72
N PRO A 40 17.09 10.77 10.56
CA PRO A 40 18.12 11.72 11.01
C PRO A 40 19.14 11.07 11.94
N VAL A 41 18.71 10.11 12.78
CA VAL A 41 19.62 9.36 13.65
C VAL A 41 20.58 8.50 12.82
N ALA A 42 20.08 7.80 11.81
CA ALA A 42 20.89 7.00 10.89
C ALA A 42 21.85 7.88 10.09
N ALA A 43 21.40 9.04 9.62
CA ALA A 43 22.25 10.01 8.91
C ALA A 43 23.41 10.48 9.79
N GLY A 44 23.12 10.94 11.01
CA GLY A 44 24.16 11.41 11.93
C GLY A 44 25.13 10.30 12.37
N TRP A 45 24.66 9.05 12.48
CA TRP A 45 25.52 7.90 12.76
C TRP A 45 26.43 7.55 11.57
N LEU A 46 25.88 7.50 10.35
CA LEU A 46 26.64 7.22 9.13
C LEU A 46 27.69 8.29 8.83
N GLU A 47 27.35 9.56 9.01
CA GLU A 47 28.28 10.67 8.82
C GLU A 47 29.46 10.56 9.80
N ARG A 48 29.21 10.28 11.08
CA ARG A 48 30.26 10.16 12.10
C ARG A 48 31.16 8.93 11.93
N MET A 49 30.58 7.79 11.55
CA MET A 49 31.32 6.52 11.50
C MET A 49 31.99 6.26 10.15
N PHE A 50 31.39 6.75 9.06
CA PHE A 50 31.81 6.43 7.70
C PHE A 50 32.03 7.65 6.80
N ALA A 51 31.86 8.88 7.31
CA ALA A 51 31.89 10.12 6.51
C ALA A 51 30.90 10.07 5.32
N PHE A 52 29.79 9.36 5.49
CA PHE A 52 28.78 9.16 4.46
C PHE A 52 27.57 10.05 4.71
N ASP A 53 27.26 10.94 3.75
CA ASP A 53 26.08 11.80 3.79
C ASP A 53 24.84 11.06 3.26
N LEU A 54 23.87 10.82 4.15
CA LEU A 54 22.60 10.15 3.83
C LEU A 54 21.54 11.12 3.28
N THR A 55 21.72 12.43 3.45
CA THR A 55 20.74 13.47 3.11
C THR A 55 20.22 13.38 1.66
N PRO A 56 21.07 13.11 0.64
CA PRO A 56 20.60 12.97 -0.74
C PRO A 56 19.64 11.79 -0.96
N TYR A 57 19.63 10.81 -0.06
CA TYR A 57 18.82 9.59 -0.16
C TYR A 57 17.51 9.66 0.64
N TYR A 58 17.21 10.77 1.32
CA TYR A 58 15.97 10.89 2.12
C TYR A 58 14.71 10.68 1.29
N GLY A 59 14.63 11.25 0.08
CA GLY A 59 13.50 11.03 -0.82
C GLY A 59 13.36 9.57 -1.27
N LEU A 60 14.48 8.86 -1.40
CA LEU A 60 14.49 7.43 -1.73
C LEU A 60 13.96 6.58 -0.57
N ILE A 61 14.43 6.84 0.65
CA ILE A 61 13.95 6.17 1.86
C ILE A 61 12.46 6.44 2.04
N GLN A 62 12.02 7.68 1.83
CA GLN A 62 10.61 8.06 1.87
C GLN A 62 9.77 7.25 0.89
N ALA A 63 10.22 7.09 -0.35
CA ALA A 63 9.50 6.31 -1.36
C ALA A 63 9.36 4.84 -0.97
N VAL A 64 10.40 4.24 -0.38
CA VAL A 64 10.35 2.85 0.13
C VAL A 64 9.38 2.74 1.31
N VAL A 65 9.39 3.71 2.24
CA VAL A 65 8.45 3.75 3.38
C VAL A 65 7.01 3.92 2.89
N LEU A 66 6.77 4.79 1.92
CA LEU A 66 5.44 4.99 1.32
C LEU A 66 4.97 3.74 0.58
N GLN A 67 5.86 3.02 -0.09
CA GLN A 67 5.56 1.75 -0.76
C GLN A 67 5.19 0.63 0.23
N LEU A 68 5.75 0.64 1.44
CA LEU A 68 5.42 -0.33 2.49
C LEU A 68 3.99 -0.15 3.03
N VAL A 69 3.44 1.07 3.00
CA VAL A 69 2.09 1.35 3.52
C VAL A 69 1.00 0.54 2.79
N PRO A 70 0.80 0.68 1.46
CA PRO A 70 -0.19 -0.11 0.75
C PRO A 70 0.13 -1.60 0.72
N PHE A 71 1.41 -1.97 0.85
CA PHE A 71 1.80 -3.37 1.00
C PHE A 71 1.25 -3.97 2.30
N VAL A 72 1.42 -3.30 3.44
CA VAL A 72 0.92 -3.81 4.73
C VAL A 72 -0.61 -3.83 4.77
N THR A 73 -1.26 -2.73 4.39
CA THR A 73 -2.73 -2.61 4.44
C THR A 73 -3.40 -3.55 3.43
N GLY A 74 -2.86 -3.66 2.21
CA GLY A 74 -3.34 -4.56 1.16
C GLY A 74 -3.14 -6.03 1.52
N MET A 75 -2.01 -6.38 2.13
CA MET A 75 -1.74 -7.73 2.65
C MET A 75 -2.78 -8.12 3.71
N VAL A 76 -3.01 -7.26 4.70
CA VAL A 76 -4.01 -7.50 5.75
C VAL A 76 -5.40 -7.72 5.15
N ALA A 77 -5.83 -6.83 4.26
CA ALA A 77 -7.13 -6.97 3.60
C ALA A 77 -7.23 -8.25 2.76
N GLY A 78 -6.17 -8.60 2.03
CA GLY A 78 -6.13 -9.81 1.23
C GLY A 78 -6.19 -11.10 2.05
N PHE A 79 -5.48 -11.16 3.18
CA PHE A 79 -5.55 -12.31 4.10
C PHE A 79 -6.91 -12.43 4.79
N LEU A 80 -7.54 -11.31 5.14
CA LEU A 80 -8.88 -11.31 5.69
C LEU A 80 -9.90 -11.84 4.66
N MET A 81 -9.81 -11.39 3.41
CA MET A 81 -10.67 -11.91 2.34
C MET A 81 -10.41 -13.40 2.05
N LEU A 82 -9.16 -13.86 2.14
CA LEU A 82 -8.81 -15.27 2.02
C LEU A 82 -9.42 -16.09 3.15
N GLU A 83 -9.34 -15.62 4.39
CA GLU A 83 -9.95 -16.27 5.54
C GLU A 83 -11.46 -16.39 5.40
N GLU A 84 -12.15 -15.30 5.03
CA GLU A 84 -13.60 -15.31 4.82
C GLU A 84 -14.02 -16.25 3.69
N ARG A 85 -13.17 -16.41 2.65
CA ARG A 85 -13.42 -17.35 1.58
C ARG A 85 -13.21 -18.79 2.04
N ASP A 86 -12.12 -19.06 2.75
CA ASP A 86 -11.76 -20.39 3.25
C ASP A 86 -12.79 -20.89 4.29
N GLU A 87 -13.42 -19.97 5.05
CA GLU A 87 -14.53 -20.23 5.97
C GLU A 87 -15.91 -20.33 5.28
N GLY A 88 -15.98 -20.12 3.95
CA GLY A 88 -17.23 -20.19 3.20
C GLY A 88 -18.22 -19.06 3.52
N LEU A 89 -17.74 -17.91 4.01
CA LEU A 89 -18.58 -16.76 4.36
C LEU A 89 -19.03 -15.94 3.13
N ILE A 90 -18.28 -15.99 2.03
CA ILE A 90 -18.56 -15.17 0.85
C ILE A 90 -19.96 -15.43 0.24
N PRO A 91 -20.42 -16.68 0.08
CA PRO A 91 -21.79 -16.96 -0.35
C PRO A 91 -22.85 -16.42 0.62
N LEU A 92 -22.57 -16.37 1.93
CA LEU A 92 -23.50 -15.84 2.92
C LEU A 92 -23.72 -14.33 2.74
N PHE A 93 -22.73 -13.59 2.24
CA PHE A 93 -22.92 -12.17 1.91
C PHE A 93 -23.88 -11.96 0.74
N ALA A 94 -24.10 -12.96 -0.13
CA ALA A 94 -25.03 -12.85 -1.25
C ALA A 94 -26.50 -12.71 -0.80
N VAL A 95 -26.84 -13.21 0.40
CA VAL A 95 -28.19 -13.09 0.99
C VAL A 95 -28.36 -11.86 1.89
N THR A 96 -27.30 -11.06 2.07
CA THR A 96 -27.37 -9.79 2.81
C THR A 96 -27.79 -8.63 1.90
N PRO A 97 -28.36 -7.53 2.43
CA PRO A 97 -28.73 -6.36 1.62
C PRO A 97 -27.56 -5.74 0.82
N LEU A 98 -26.32 -5.96 1.25
CA LEU A 98 -25.12 -5.45 0.60
C LEU A 98 -24.69 -6.31 -0.61
N MET A 99 -25.14 -7.56 -0.70
CA MET A 99 -24.78 -8.52 -1.76
C MET A 99 -23.25 -8.70 -1.93
N LYS A 100 -22.82 -9.49 -2.93
CA LYS A 100 -21.39 -9.75 -3.20
C LYS A 100 -20.61 -8.47 -3.58
N SER A 101 -21.27 -7.50 -4.23
CA SER A 101 -20.64 -6.24 -4.64
C SER A 101 -20.38 -5.30 -3.46
N GLY A 102 -21.32 -5.19 -2.52
CA GLY A 102 -21.15 -4.40 -1.30
C GLY A 102 -20.11 -4.99 -0.36
N TYR A 103 -19.99 -6.32 -0.31
CA TYR A 103 -18.88 -7.00 0.39
C TYR A 103 -17.53 -6.51 -0.14
N LEU A 104 -17.30 -6.61 -1.45
CA LEU A 104 -16.01 -6.23 -2.03
C LEU A 104 -15.73 -4.73 -1.87
N LEU A 105 -16.73 -3.88 -2.06
CA LEU A 105 -16.59 -2.44 -1.84
C LEU A 105 -16.14 -2.15 -0.41
N THR A 106 -16.76 -2.80 0.58
CA THR A 106 -16.42 -2.62 2.00
C THR A 106 -15.01 -3.10 2.29
N ARG A 107 -14.62 -4.27 1.76
CA ARG A 107 -13.29 -4.85 1.97
C ARG A 107 -12.18 -4.07 1.27
N MET A 108 -12.47 -3.41 0.15
CA MET A 108 -11.51 -2.54 -0.54
C MET A 108 -11.47 -1.13 0.05
N PHE A 109 -12.58 -0.60 0.55
CA PHE A 109 -12.65 0.77 1.07
C PHE A 109 -11.67 1.00 2.23
N THR A 110 -11.64 0.10 3.20
CA THR A 110 -10.77 0.21 4.39
C THR A 110 -9.27 0.29 4.06
N PRO A 111 -8.65 -0.69 3.36
CA PRO A 111 -7.22 -0.63 3.05
C PRO A 111 -6.86 0.54 2.13
N VAL A 112 -7.74 0.92 1.19
CA VAL A 112 -7.56 2.09 0.32
C VAL A 112 -7.55 3.37 1.15
N LEU A 113 -8.57 3.59 1.99
CA LEU A 113 -8.69 4.78 2.81
C LEU A 113 -7.51 4.91 3.80
N LEU A 114 -7.17 3.82 4.48
CA LEU A 114 -6.03 3.81 5.41
C LEU A 114 -4.73 4.12 4.69
N SER A 115 -4.48 3.49 3.53
CA SER A 115 -3.26 3.74 2.75
C SER A 115 -3.16 5.19 2.31
N PHE A 116 -4.27 5.79 1.90
CA PHE A 116 -4.32 7.20 1.52
C PHE A 116 -3.99 8.10 2.71
N ILE A 117 -4.67 7.91 3.85
CA ILE A 117 -4.44 8.69 5.08
C ILE A 117 -2.98 8.59 5.50
N TYR A 118 -2.42 7.38 5.59
CA TYR A 118 -1.04 7.18 6.01
C TYR A 118 -0.04 7.76 5.01
N SER A 119 -0.28 7.63 3.70
CA SER A 119 0.62 8.19 2.68
C SER A 119 0.69 9.71 2.80
N ILE A 120 -0.46 10.38 2.92
CA ILE A 120 -0.55 11.82 3.14
C ILE A 120 0.13 12.21 4.46
N CYS A 121 -0.13 11.49 5.55
CA CYS A 121 0.51 11.76 6.83
C CYS A 121 2.05 11.65 6.75
N ILE A 122 2.58 10.65 6.05
CA ILE A 122 4.02 10.46 5.90
C ILE A 122 4.63 11.57 5.04
N VAL A 123 3.98 11.92 3.92
CA VAL A 123 4.43 13.00 3.03
C VAL A 123 4.52 14.33 3.76
N HIS A 124 3.51 14.69 4.56
CA HIS A 124 3.45 16.02 5.18
C HIS A 124 4.10 16.11 6.57
N PHE A 125 4.08 15.04 7.37
CA PHE A 125 4.49 15.11 8.78
C PHE A 125 5.71 14.27 9.14
N ALA A 126 6.03 13.24 8.36
CA ALA A 126 7.13 12.33 8.67
C ALA A 126 8.41 12.62 7.89
N SER A 127 8.31 13.23 6.70
CA SER A 127 9.47 13.45 5.84
C SER A 127 10.47 14.46 6.42
N PRO A 128 11.76 14.11 6.54
CA PRO A 128 12.80 15.07 6.91
C PRO A 128 13.15 16.04 5.77
N SER A 129 12.82 15.68 4.53
CA SER A 129 13.01 16.52 3.35
C SER A 129 11.66 16.96 2.80
N PRO A 130 11.46 18.26 2.51
CA PRO A 130 10.25 18.71 1.84
C PRO A 130 10.13 18.03 0.46
N VAL A 131 8.94 17.52 0.18
CA VAL A 131 8.53 17.02 -1.14
C VAL A 131 7.56 18.04 -1.71
N ASP A 132 7.60 18.24 -3.02
CA ASP A 132 6.56 18.99 -3.72
C ASP A 132 5.18 18.39 -3.43
N GLU A 133 4.28 19.20 -2.85
CA GLU A 133 2.98 18.72 -2.35
C GLU A 133 2.14 18.09 -3.47
N ALA A 134 2.19 18.64 -4.69
CA ALA A 134 1.46 18.11 -5.82
C ALA A 134 2.00 16.74 -6.26
N LYS A 135 3.33 16.55 -6.28
CA LYS A 135 3.94 15.23 -6.51
C LYS A 135 3.59 14.23 -5.42
N GLY A 136 3.66 14.66 -4.16
CA GLY A 136 3.33 13.83 -3.00
C GLY A 136 1.88 13.34 -3.06
N LEU A 137 0.93 14.23 -3.36
CA LEU A 137 -0.49 13.89 -3.51
C LEU A 137 -0.74 12.96 -4.71
N ALA A 138 -0.15 13.26 -5.87
CA ALA A 138 -0.29 12.46 -7.08
C ALA A 138 0.26 11.04 -6.89
N ALA A 139 1.44 10.90 -6.29
CA ALA A 139 2.04 9.59 -5.97
C ALA A 139 1.23 8.83 -4.91
N SER A 140 0.73 9.53 -3.87
CA SER A 140 -0.12 8.94 -2.83
C SER A 140 -1.40 8.30 -3.37
N LEU A 141 -1.99 8.91 -4.41
CA LEU A 141 -3.16 8.35 -5.07
C LEU A 141 -2.84 7.01 -5.76
N LEU A 142 -1.69 6.92 -6.44
CA LEU A 142 -1.25 5.68 -7.08
C LEU A 142 -0.93 4.59 -6.05
N TRP A 143 -0.13 4.90 -5.01
CA TRP A 143 0.15 3.97 -3.91
C TRP A 143 -1.11 3.42 -3.26
N THR A 144 -2.11 4.28 -3.05
CA THR A 144 -3.38 3.87 -2.46
C THR A 144 -4.08 2.77 -3.27
N MET A 145 -4.01 2.81 -4.60
CA MET A 145 -4.60 1.78 -5.46
C MET A 145 -3.85 0.46 -5.35
N GLU A 146 -2.56 0.46 -5.03
CA GLU A 146 -1.76 -0.75 -4.87
C GLU A 146 -2.19 -1.59 -3.68
N ALA A 147 -2.76 -0.97 -2.64
CA ALA A 147 -3.35 -1.70 -1.51
C ALA A 147 -4.52 -2.58 -2.00
N ALA A 148 -5.39 -2.04 -2.85
CA ALA A 148 -6.47 -2.79 -3.48
C ALA A 148 -5.91 -3.87 -4.43
N MET A 149 -4.86 -3.56 -5.19
CA MET A 149 -4.23 -4.55 -6.07
C MET A 149 -3.69 -5.74 -5.30
N LEU A 150 -2.96 -5.52 -4.21
CA LEU A 150 -2.41 -6.62 -3.41
C LEU A 150 -3.52 -7.43 -2.76
N ALA A 151 -4.55 -6.78 -2.20
CA ALA A 151 -5.68 -7.48 -1.61
C ALA A 151 -6.42 -8.36 -2.63
N LEU A 152 -6.70 -7.83 -3.83
CA LEU A 152 -7.34 -8.58 -4.91
C LEU A 152 -6.43 -9.68 -5.48
N LEU A 153 -5.12 -9.44 -5.59
CA LEU A 153 -4.16 -10.44 -6.02
C LEU A 153 -4.22 -11.67 -5.10
N LEU A 154 -4.17 -11.44 -3.78
CA LEU A 154 -4.25 -12.51 -2.79
C LEU A 154 -5.62 -13.23 -2.87
N ALA A 155 -6.72 -12.47 -2.84
CA ALA A 155 -8.06 -13.03 -2.82
C ALA A 155 -8.43 -13.80 -4.11
N ALA A 156 -7.92 -13.37 -5.26
CA ALA A 156 -8.22 -14.00 -6.56
C ALA A 156 -7.34 -15.22 -6.87
N PHE A 157 -6.06 -15.21 -6.47
CA PHE A 157 -5.08 -16.19 -6.96
C PHE A 157 -4.57 -17.19 -5.91
N ALA A 158 -4.59 -16.88 -4.61
CA ALA A 158 -4.19 -17.86 -3.60
C ALA A 158 -5.35 -18.83 -3.33
N ALA A 159 -5.08 -20.13 -3.25
CA ALA A 159 -6.07 -21.14 -2.88
C ALA A 159 -6.27 -21.26 -1.36
N ASN A 160 -5.29 -20.86 -0.57
CA ASN A 160 -5.30 -20.93 0.90
C ASN A 160 -4.30 -19.90 1.49
N LYS A 161 -4.28 -19.77 2.82
CA LYS A 161 -3.37 -18.86 3.54
C LYS A 161 -1.87 -19.14 3.27
N VAL A 162 -1.46 -20.39 3.01
CA VAL A 162 -0.06 -20.74 2.72
C VAL A 162 0.36 -20.19 1.36
N GLU A 163 -0.47 -20.36 0.34
CA GLU A 163 -0.25 -19.76 -0.98
C GLU A 163 -0.33 -18.23 -0.91
N GLY A 164 -1.24 -17.68 -0.09
CA GLY A 164 -1.31 -16.24 0.17
C GLY A 164 -0.01 -15.68 0.73
N LEU A 165 0.64 -16.41 1.64
CA LEU A 165 1.95 -16.06 2.17
C LEU A 165 3.06 -16.14 1.10
N ALA A 166 3.02 -17.14 0.23
CA ALA A 166 3.96 -17.25 -0.88
C ALA A 166 3.83 -16.09 -1.87
N LEU A 167 2.61 -15.73 -2.28
CA LEU A 167 2.34 -14.59 -3.16
C LEU A 167 2.79 -13.27 -2.51
N THR A 168 2.48 -13.08 -1.23
CA THR A 168 2.90 -11.88 -0.48
C THR A 168 4.41 -11.74 -0.44
N LYS A 169 5.15 -12.83 -0.20
CA LYS A 169 6.63 -12.81 -0.22
C LYS A 169 7.18 -12.45 -1.60
N GLY A 170 6.60 -12.99 -2.67
CA GLY A 170 6.96 -12.64 -4.04
C GLY A 170 6.69 -11.16 -4.35
N ALA A 171 5.50 -10.68 -3.99
CA ALA A 171 5.11 -9.28 -4.13
C ALA A 171 5.96 -8.34 -3.26
N GLY A 172 6.48 -8.81 -2.13
CA GLY A 172 7.32 -8.03 -1.21
C GLY A 172 8.61 -7.50 -1.84
N ILE A 173 9.13 -8.16 -2.88
CA ILE A 173 10.28 -7.65 -3.64
C ILE A 173 9.95 -6.30 -4.30
N LEU A 174 8.70 -6.10 -4.70
CA LEU A 174 8.24 -4.86 -5.34
C LEU A 174 8.26 -3.66 -4.40
N VAL A 175 8.36 -3.87 -3.08
CA VAL A 175 8.59 -2.78 -2.11
C VAL A 175 9.87 -2.00 -2.42
N PHE A 176 10.88 -2.67 -2.98
CA PHE A 176 12.16 -2.07 -3.32
C PHE A 176 12.21 -1.46 -4.72
N THR A 177 11.07 -1.38 -5.43
CA THR A 177 11.00 -0.75 -6.75
C THR A 177 11.53 0.69 -6.78
N PRO A 178 11.35 1.55 -5.75
CA PRO A 178 11.98 2.87 -5.74
C PRO A 178 13.51 2.83 -5.92
N LEU A 179 14.19 1.82 -5.36
CA LEU A 179 15.63 1.62 -5.55
C LEU A 179 15.95 1.36 -7.03
N ALA A 180 15.15 0.49 -7.67
CA ALA A 180 15.30 0.21 -9.09
C ALA A 180 15.05 1.47 -9.93
N VAL A 181 14.03 2.28 -9.61
CA VAL A 181 13.76 3.54 -10.33
C VAL A 181 14.92 4.52 -10.23
N GLN A 182 15.60 4.57 -9.08
CA GLN A 182 16.72 5.49 -8.85
C GLN A 182 18.02 5.03 -9.50
N PHE A 183 18.31 3.72 -9.47
CA PHE A 183 19.64 3.20 -9.79
C PHE A 183 19.75 2.38 -11.08
N LEU A 184 18.65 1.87 -11.66
CA LEU A 184 18.75 1.10 -12.91
C LEU A 184 19.14 2.02 -14.08
N PRO A 185 20.24 1.71 -14.79
CA PRO A 185 20.58 2.41 -16.02
C PRO A 185 19.72 1.91 -17.19
N ARG A 186 19.64 2.71 -18.25
CA ARG A 186 19.11 2.25 -19.54
C ARG A 186 19.96 1.11 -20.09
N PRO A 187 19.36 0.08 -20.74
CA PRO A 187 17.94 -0.07 -21.07
C PRO A 187 17.12 -0.82 -19.99
N TRP A 188 17.72 -1.17 -18.85
CA TRP A 188 17.10 -2.03 -17.84
C TRP A 188 15.92 -1.35 -17.15
N ASP A 189 15.89 -0.02 -17.10
CA ASP A 189 14.78 0.81 -16.62
C ASP A 189 13.45 0.55 -17.36
N VAL A 190 13.49 0.05 -18.59
CA VAL A 190 12.29 -0.32 -19.37
C VAL A 190 11.62 -1.57 -18.79
N LEU A 191 12.39 -2.51 -18.23
CA LEU A 191 11.84 -3.76 -17.69
C LEU A 191 10.95 -3.53 -16.48
N ILE A 192 11.21 -2.47 -15.71
CA ILE A 192 10.46 -2.18 -14.49
C ILE A 192 9.15 -1.41 -14.73
N LEU A 193 8.92 -0.91 -15.96
CA LEU A 193 7.69 -0.21 -16.35
C LEU A 193 6.42 -1.08 -16.19
N VAL A 194 6.58 -2.40 -16.24
CA VAL A 194 5.47 -3.37 -16.11
C VAL A 194 4.92 -3.42 -14.68
N PHE A 195 5.72 -3.05 -13.68
CA PHE A 195 5.30 -3.14 -12.28
C PHE A 195 4.51 -1.89 -11.87
N PRO A 196 3.35 -2.04 -11.22
CA PRO A 196 2.57 -0.87 -10.76
C PRO A 196 3.38 0.01 -9.80
N THR A 197 4.21 -0.59 -8.96
CA THR A 197 5.10 0.04 -7.98
C THR A 197 6.16 0.99 -8.57
N PHE A 198 6.40 0.91 -9.88
CA PHE A 198 7.25 1.84 -10.61
C PHE A 198 6.67 3.25 -10.65
N TRP A 199 5.38 3.36 -10.96
CA TRP A 199 4.74 4.62 -11.32
C TRP A 199 4.67 5.64 -10.18
N PRO A 200 4.26 5.31 -8.93
CA PRO A 200 4.28 6.30 -7.85
C PRO A 200 5.69 6.82 -7.56
N SER A 201 6.68 5.93 -7.57
CA SER A 201 8.10 6.29 -7.42
C SER A 201 8.58 7.21 -8.54
N LYS A 202 8.19 6.91 -9.78
CA LYS A 202 8.54 7.73 -10.94
C LYS A 202 7.91 9.12 -10.86
N VAL A 203 6.65 9.21 -10.45
CA VAL A 203 5.94 10.48 -10.22
C VAL A 203 6.67 11.33 -9.17
N LEU A 204 7.17 10.70 -8.10
CA LEU A 204 7.89 11.40 -7.04
C LEU A 204 9.24 11.96 -7.51
N PHE A 205 10.00 11.19 -8.27
CA PHE A 205 11.37 11.56 -8.69
C PHE A 205 11.44 12.34 -10.01
N ALA A 206 10.41 12.27 -10.85
CA ALA A 206 10.42 12.93 -12.16
C ALA A 206 10.39 14.46 -12.03
N LYS A 207 11.02 15.14 -13.00
CA LYS A 207 10.90 16.60 -13.15
C LYS A 207 9.50 16.99 -13.62
N GLU A 208 9.00 16.32 -14.65
CA GLU A 208 7.62 16.46 -15.14
C GLU A 208 6.72 15.43 -14.46
N THR A 209 5.65 15.86 -13.81
CA THR A 209 4.73 14.99 -13.05
C THR A 209 3.51 14.51 -13.85
N PRO A 210 2.81 15.37 -14.62
CA PRO A 210 1.48 15.03 -15.15
C PRO A 210 1.45 13.82 -16.10
N THR A 211 2.47 13.68 -16.95
CA THR A 211 2.55 12.60 -17.93
C THR A 211 2.73 11.23 -17.26
N TRP A 212 3.68 11.11 -16.33
CA TRP A 212 3.90 9.88 -15.57
C TRP A 212 2.71 9.53 -14.68
N PHE A 213 2.07 10.55 -14.09
CA PHE A 213 0.85 10.34 -13.30
C PHE A 213 -0.30 9.82 -14.16
N ALA A 214 -0.57 10.41 -15.32
CA ALA A 214 -1.64 9.98 -16.21
C ALA A 214 -1.43 8.54 -16.72
N LEU A 215 -0.22 8.20 -17.14
CA LEU A 215 0.14 6.85 -17.57
C LEU A 215 0.04 5.85 -16.40
N GLY A 216 0.56 6.23 -15.23
CA GLY A 216 0.46 5.44 -14.01
C GLY A 216 -0.98 5.16 -13.65
N LEU A 217 -1.83 6.17 -13.64
CA LEU A 217 -3.25 6.05 -13.33
C LEU A 217 -3.97 5.11 -14.31
N MET A 218 -3.71 5.25 -15.61
CA MET A 218 -4.29 4.36 -16.63
C MET A 218 -3.90 2.90 -16.40
N ILE A 219 -2.62 2.64 -16.10
CA ILE A 219 -2.12 1.28 -15.81
C ILE A 219 -2.72 0.75 -14.51
N HIS A 220 -2.79 1.57 -13.46
CA HIS A 220 -3.35 1.17 -12.17
C HIS A 220 -4.82 0.79 -12.31
N LEU A 221 -5.62 1.61 -13.00
CA LEU A 221 -7.02 1.31 -13.29
C LEU A 221 -7.17 0.00 -14.08
N GLY A 222 -6.32 -0.22 -15.09
CA GLY A 222 -6.31 -1.44 -15.88
C GLY A 222 -5.99 -2.70 -15.05
N ILE A 223 -5.01 -2.62 -14.15
CA ILE A 223 -4.63 -3.73 -13.26
C ILE A 223 -5.75 -4.00 -12.25
N VAL A 224 -6.26 -2.98 -11.56
CA VAL A 224 -7.36 -3.12 -10.60
C VAL A 224 -8.58 -3.76 -11.26
N TRP A 225 -8.94 -3.31 -12.47
CA TRP A 225 -10.06 -3.89 -13.21
C TRP A 225 -9.83 -5.36 -13.60
N ARG A 226 -8.62 -5.73 -14.03
CA ARG A 226 -8.28 -7.13 -14.34
C ARG A 226 -8.33 -8.02 -13.09
N LEU A 227 -7.79 -7.55 -11.98
CA LEU A 227 -7.79 -8.28 -10.71
C LEU A 227 -9.21 -8.43 -10.16
N TYR A 228 -10.02 -7.36 -10.23
CA TYR A 228 -11.43 -7.39 -9.89
C TYR A 228 -12.19 -8.45 -10.68
N ARG A 229 -12.03 -8.49 -12.01
CA ARG A 229 -12.66 -9.51 -12.86
C ARG A 229 -12.19 -10.93 -12.53
N SER A 230 -10.92 -11.08 -12.17
CA SER A 230 -10.36 -12.39 -11.77
C SER A 230 -10.94 -12.86 -10.45
N PHE A 231 -11.12 -11.95 -9.49
CA PHE A 231 -11.79 -12.23 -8.22
C PHE A 231 -13.25 -12.64 -8.41
N GLN A 232 -14.00 -11.94 -9.26
CA GLN A 232 -15.41 -12.29 -9.53
C GLN A 232 -15.55 -13.73 -10.04
N LYS A 233 -14.74 -14.12 -11.04
CA LYS A 233 -14.73 -15.48 -11.59
C LYS A 233 -14.36 -16.56 -10.56
N ARG A 234 -13.67 -16.20 -9.48
CA ARG A 234 -13.24 -17.11 -8.43
C ARG A 234 -14.32 -17.34 -7.36
N VAL A 235 -15.27 -16.42 -7.26
CA VAL A 235 -16.31 -16.35 -6.22
C VAL A 235 -17.71 -16.69 -6.78
N GLU A 236 -17.85 -16.72 -8.10
CA GLU A 236 -18.95 -17.36 -8.82
C GLU A 236 -18.83 -18.88 -8.79
#